data_AF-A0A3D2G392-F1
#
_entry.id   AF-A0A3D2G392-F1
#
_cell.length_a   1.000
_cell.length_b   1.000
_cell.length_c   1.000
_cell.angle_alpha   90.00
_cell.angle_beta   90.00
_cell.angle_gamma   90.00
#
_symmetry.space_group_name_H-M   'P 1'
#
loop_
_entity.id
_entity.type
_entity.pdbx_description
1 polymer ?
#
loop_
_entity_poly.entity_id
_entity_poly.type
_entity_poly.pdbx_seq_one_letter_code
_entity_poly.pdbx_strand_id
1 'polypeptide(L)'
;DTPGILWPKFESPEVGYSLAWTGAINDNILDVELVACRLLERLRELYPGAIEARYKFTPDPEAPGYELLEAAARKRGFLISGGEVNTERMAHVLLDEFREGKLGRMTLERP
;
A
#
# COMPACT_ATOMS: atom_id res chain seq x y z
N ASP A 1 13.50 19.42 9.82
CA ASP A 1 13.31 20.19 8.57
C ASP A 1 13.14 19.21 7.43
N THR A 2 11.90 18.85 7.13
CA THR A 2 11.52 18.05 5.95
C THR A 2 10.37 18.81 5.30
N PRO A 3 10.56 19.40 4.11
CA PRO A 3 9.54 20.24 3.50
C PRO A 3 8.33 19.35 3.19
N GLY A 4 7.20 19.66 3.81
CA GLY A 4 5.94 18.97 3.59
C GLY A 4 5.57 19.01 2.12
N ILE A 5 5.55 17.83 1.49
CA ILE A 5 5.13 17.68 0.11
C ILE A 5 3.61 17.91 0.06
N LEU A 6 3.23 18.94 -0.69
CA LEU A 6 1.86 19.42 -0.86
C LEU A 6 1.01 18.38 -1.59
N TRP A 7 0.12 17.74 -0.85
CA TRP A 7 -1.05 17.05 -1.39
C TRP A 7 -1.82 18.03 -2.31
N PRO A 8 -2.09 17.71 -3.59
CA PRO A 8 -3.06 18.48 -4.35
C PRO A 8 -4.37 18.43 -3.57
N LYS A 9 -4.99 19.57 -3.27
CA LYS A 9 -6.27 19.62 -2.53
C LYS A 9 -7.37 18.96 -3.35
N PHE A 10 -7.43 17.63 -3.34
CA PHE A 10 -8.55 16.85 -3.86
C PHE A 10 -9.73 17.03 -2.91
N GLU A 11 -10.92 17.20 -3.47
CA GLU A 11 -12.16 17.46 -2.74
C GLU A 11 -12.52 16.36 -1.72
N SER A 12 -11.95 15.16 -1.87
CA SER A 12 -12.00 14.09 -0.86
C SER A 12 -10.68 13.30 -0.85
N PRO A 13 -10.12 12.95 0.32
CA PRO A 13 -8.93 12.10 0.44
C PRO A 13 -9.04 10.79 -0.35
N GLU A 14 -10.23 10.18 -0.41
CA GLU A 14 -10.48 8.95 -1.17
C GLU A 14 -10.23 9.10 -2.68
N VAL A 15 -10.57 10.26 -3.27
CA VAL A 15 -10.36 10.50 -4.72
C VAL A 15 -8.87 10.61 -5.03
N GLY A 16 -8.09 11.25 -4.17
CA GLY A 16 -6.64 11.34 -4.31
C GLY A 16 -5.95 9.97 -4.22
N TYR A 17 -6.42 9.08 -3.35
CA TYR A 17 -5.90 7.71 -3.24
C TYR A 17 -6.30 6.83 -4.43
N SER A 18 -7.54 6.89 -4.90
CA SER A 18 -7.96 6.17 -6.11
C SER A 18 -7.11 6.57 -7.33
N LEU A 19 -6.83 7.87 -7.52
CA LEU A 19 -5.97 8.36 -8.60
C LEU A 19 -4.50 7.92 -8.46
N ALA A 20 -3.99 7.84 -7.23
CA ALA A 20 -2.63 7.34 -6.96
C ALA A 20 -2.52 5.81 -7.22
N TRP A 21 -3.55 5.04 -6.83
CA TRP A 21 -3.57 3.59 -7.03
C TRP A 21 -3.64 3.20 -8.51
N THR A 22 -4.30 3.99 -9.36
CA THR A 22 -4.35 3.76 -10.82
C THR A 22 -3.12 4.25 -11.58
N GLY A 23 -2.12 4.81 -10.89
CA GLY A 23 -0.91 5.36 -11.54
C GLY A 23 -1.15 6.67 -12.30
N ALA A 24 -2.23 7.39 -11.99
CA ALA A 24 -2.53 8.69 -12.60
C ALA A 24 -1.72 9.85 -12.01
N ILE A 25 -0.99 9.61 -10.91
CA ILE A 25 -0.11 10.59 -10.26
C ILE A 25 1.32 10.05 -10.23
N ASN A 26 2.28 10.93 -10.52
CA ASN A 26 3.70 10.61 -10.66
C ASN A 26 4.30 10.11 -9.32
N ASP A 27 4.83 8.89 -9.33
CA ASP A 27 5.42 8.20 -8.17
C ASP A 27 6.57 8.98 -7.51
N ASN A 28 7.20 9.94 -8.21
CA ASN A 28 8.27 10.80 -7.67
C ASN A 28 7.78 11.96 -6.77
N ILE A 29 6.46 12.18 -6.67
CA ILE A 29 5.88 13.30 -5.90
C ILE A 29 5.11 12.76 -4.67
N LEU A 30 4.81 11.47 -4.61
CA LEU A 30 4.04 10.86 -3.54
C LEU A 30 4.94 10.08 -2.57
N ASP A 31 4.59 10.13 -1.30
CA ASP A 31 5.12 9.20 -0.31
C ASP A 31 4.59 7.79 -0.63
N VAL A 32 5.43 7.00 -1.30
CA VAL A 32 5.10 5.66 -1.80
C VAL A 32 4.66 4.75 -0.64
N GLU A 33 5.28 4.90 0.53
CA GLU A 33 4.92 4.15 1.73
C GLU A 33 3.50 4.50 2.19
N LEU A 34 3.15 5.79 2.24
CA LEU A 34 1.79 6.22 2.58
C LEU A 34 0.75 5.67 1.60
N VAL A 35 1.03 5.72 0.29
CA VAL A 35 0.12 5.19 -0.74
C VAL A 35 -0.06 3.68 -0.59
N ALA A 36 1.03 2.95 -0.33
CA ALA A 36 1.01 1.52 -0.08
C ALA A 36 0.25 1.15 1.20
N CYS A 37 0.44 1.90 2.29
CA CYS A 37 -0.29 1.71 3.54
C CYS A 37 -1.80 1.84 3.31
N ARG A 38 -2.22 2.88 2.60
CA ARG A 38 -3.62 3.13 2.26
C ARG A 38 -4.21 2.05 1.36
N LEU A 39 -3.42 1.56 0.41
CA LEU A 39 -3.83 0.42 -0.41
C LEU A 39 -4.04 -0.82 0.45
N LEU A 40 -3.13 -1.14 1.38
CA LEU A 40 -3.27 -2.29 2.28
C LEU A 40 -4.49 -2.16 3.21
N GLU A 41 -4.75 -0.97 3.75
CA GLU A 41 -5.97 -0.70 4.54
C GLU A 41 -7.22 -1.02 3.71
N ARG A 42 -7.26 -0.55 2.46
CA ARG A 42 -8.40 -0.78 1.56
C ARG A 42 -8.55 -2.24 1.16
N LEU A 43 -7.43 -2.90 0.87
CA LEU A 43 -7.39 -4.32 0.54
C LEU A 43 -7.82 -5.17 1.72
N ARG A 44 -7.46 -4.79 2.94
CA ARG A 44 -7.91 -5.47 4.16
C ARG A 44 -9.43 -5.35 4.32
N GLU A 45 -9.99 -4.17 4.07
CA GLU A 45 -11.45 -3.96 4.19
C GLU A 45 -12.25 -4.72 3.14
N LEU A 46 -11.78 -4.73 1.89
CA LEU A 46 -12.55 -5.25 0.76
C LEU A 46 -12.19 -6.70 0.40
N TYR A 47 -10.91 -7.06 0.54
CA TYR A 47 -10.34 -8.31 0.04
C TYR A 47 -9.25 -8.86 0.98
N PRO A 48 -9.51 -9.09 2.28
CA PRO A 48 -8.50 -9.55 3.23
C PRO A 48 -7.88 -10.89 2.82
N GLY A 49 -8.66 -11.75 2.16
CA GLY A 49 -8.17 -13.03 1.62
C GLY A 49 -7.11 -12.86 0.51
N ALA A 50 -7.09 -11.75 -0.22
CA ALA A 50 -6.05 -11.47 -1.22
C ALA A 50 -4.70 -11.18 -0.55
N ILE A 51 -4.71 -10.40 0.54
CA ILE A 51 -3.52 -10.14 1.38
C ILE A 51 -2.99 -11.46 1.94
N GLU A 52 -3.89 -12.26 2.53
CA GLU A 52 -3.51 -13.54 3.13
C GLU A 52 -2.95 -14.53 2.11
N ALA A 53 -3.59 -14.64 0.95
CA ALA A 53 -3.11 -15.51 -0.13
C ALA A 53 -1.73 -15.07 -0.65
N ARG A 54 -1.49 -13.76 -0.82
CA ARG A 54 -0.27 -13.21 -1.42
C ARG A 54 0.89 -13.13 -0.44
N TYR A 55 0.65 -12.62 0.77
CA TYR A 55 1.67 -12.29 1.77
C TYR A 55 1.74 -13.26 2.95
N LYS A 56 0.86 -14.27 2.99
CA LYS A 56 0.90 -15.37 3.97
C LYS A 56 0.77 -14.89 5.43
N PHE A 57 -0.06 -13.88 5.65
CA PHE A 57 -0.50 -13.44 6.98
C PHE A 57 -1.95 -12.97 6.93
N THR A 58 -2.67 -13.15 8.02
CA THR A 58 -4.03 -12.63 8.16
C THR A 58 -3.95 -11.16 8.60
N PRO A 59 -4.47 -10.20 7.81
CA PRO A 59 -4.42 -8.79 8.18
C PRO A 59 -5.38 -8.51 9.34
N ASP A 60 -4.90 -7.83 10.38
CA ASP A 60 -5.72 -7.45 11.52
C ASP A 60 -6.69 -6.32 11.12
N PRO A 61 -8.02 -6.47 11.33
CA PRO A 61 -9.06 -5.46 11.06
C PRO A 61 -8.85 -4.10 11.73
N GLU A 62 -8.04 -4.01 12.78
CA GLU A 62 -7.74 -2.77 13.50
C GLU A 62 -6.32 -2.25 13.24
N ALA A 63 -5.43 -3.05 12.64
CA ALA A 63 -4.05 -2.63 12.38
C ALA A 63 -3.95 -1.48 11.36
N PRO A 64 -3.11 -0.47 11.61
CA PRO A 64 -2.84 0.58 10.64
C PRO A 64 -2.10 0.02 9.41
N GLY A 65 -2.22 0.71 8.26
CA GLY A 65 -1.60 0.28 7.01
C GLY A 65 -0.08 0.08 7.09
N TYR A 66 0.59 0.84 7.95
CA TYR A 66 2.03 0.71 8.18
C TYR A 66 2.39 -0.64 8.82
N GLU A 67 1.62 -1.12 9.81
CA GLU A 67 1.84 -2.43 10.41
C GLU A 67 1.58 -3.56 9.42
N LEU A 68 0.57 -3.41 8.56
CA LEU A 68 0.32 -4.36 7.47
C LEU A 68 1.48 -4.38 6.47
N LEU A 69 2.07 -3.23 6.16
CA LEU A 69 3.21 -3.09 5.26
C LEU A 69 4.46 -3.73 5.86
N GLU A 70 4.73 -3.49 7.14
CA GLU A 70 5.84 -4.11 7.87
C GLU A 70 5.67 -5.63 7.94
N ALA A 71 4.46 -6.11 8.25
CA ALA A 71 4.15 -7.54 8.27
C ALA A 71 4.39 -8.18 6.89
N ALA A 72 3.93 -7.54 5.81
CA ALA A 72 4.14 -8.01 4.45
C ALA A 72 5.65 -8.05 4.09
N ALA A 73 6.38 -6.99 4.42
CA ALA A 73 7.81 -6.85 4.16
C ALA A 73 8.63 -7.91 4.92
N ARG A 74 8.29 -8.15 6.19
CA ARG A 74 8.91 -9.17 7.04
C ARG A 74 8.65 -10.57 6.51
N LYS A 75 7.42 -10.87 6.05
CA LYS A 75 7.08 -12.16 5.42
C LYS A 75 7.83 -12.39 4.11
N ARG A 76 8.17 -11.32 3.38
CA ARG A 76 9.01 -11.40 2.18
C ARG A 76 10.51 -11.45 2.44
N GLY A 77 10.94 -11.22 3.68
CA GLY A 77 12.35 -11.14 4.02
C GLY A 77 13.02 -9.86 3.51
N PHE A 78 12.26 -8.77 3.34
CA PHE A 78 12.82 -7.45 3.07
C PHE A 78 13.39 -6.86 4.36
N LEU A 79 14.49 -7.45 4.83
CA LEU A 79 15.22 -7.01 6.00
C LEU A 79 16.41 -6.16 5.57
N ILE A 80 16.70 -5.12 6.33
CA ILE A 80 17.92 -4.32 6.23
C ILE A 80 18.85 -4.65 7.41
N SER A 81 20.07 -4.12 7.34
CA SER A 81 21.06 -4.26 8.42
C SER A 81 20.47 -3.82 9.76
N GLY A 82 20.74 -4.59 10.81
CA GLY A 82 20.21 -4.31 12.16
C GLY A 82 18.87 -5.00 12.47
N GLY A 83 18.29 -5.73 11.52
CA GLY A 83 17.02 -6.46 11.73
C GLY A 83 15.77 -5.61 11.52
N GLU A 84 15.94 -4.37 11.06
CA GLU A 84 14.85 -3.51 10.62
C GLU A 84 14.28 -4.00 9.27
N VAL A 85 13.04 -3.62 9.00
CA VAL A 85 12.30 -4.04 7.82
C VAL A 85 12.31 -2.91 6.79
N ASN A 86 12.56 -3.23 5.52
CA ASN A 86 12.54 -2.25 4.44
C ASN A 86 11.11 -2.08 3.91
N THR A 87 10.38 -1.16 4.54
CA THR A 87 9.00 -0.82 4.19
C THR A 87 8.90 -0.07 2.87
N GLU A 88 9.85 0.81 2.53
CA GLU A 88 9.94 1.50 1.24
C GLU A 88 9.97 0.51 0.07
N ARG A 89 10.88 -0.47 0.12
CA ARG A 89 10.97 -1.53 -0.89
C ARG A 89 9.68 -2.35 -0.97
N MET A 90 9.07 -2.64 0.17
CA MET A 90 7.78 -3.34 0.19
C MET A 90 6.67 -2.51 -0.45
N ALA A 91 6.65 -1.20 -0.23
CA ALA A 91 5.68 -0.29 -0.79
C ALA A 91 5.71 -0.31 -2.31
N HIS A 92 6.91 -0.18 -2.91
CA HIS A 92 7.09 -0.32 -4.36
C HIS A 92 6.60 -1.68 -4.88
N VAL A 93 6.99 -2.76 -4.22
CA VAL A 93 6.59 -4.12 -4.62
C VAL A 93 5.08 -4.31 -4.53
N LEU A 94 4.43 -3.82 -3.49
CA LEU A 94 2.97 -3.90 -3.34
C LEU A 94 2.28 -3.16 -4.49
N LEU A 95 2.69 -1.92 -4.78
CA LEU A 95 2.05 -1.11 -5.82
C LEU A 95 2.27 -1.71 -7.20
N ASP A 96 3.47 -2.21 -7.51
CA ASP A 96 3.75 -2.91 -8.76
C ASP A 96 2.88 -4.17 -8.89
N GLU A 97 2.81 -5.00 -7.85
CA GLU A 97 1.99 -6.20 -7.87
C GLU A 97 0.49 -5.91 -8.01
N PHE A 98 0.04 -4.79 -7.41
CA PHE A 98 -1.33 -4.33 -7.55
C PHE A 98 -1.62 -3.88 -8.98
N ARG A 99 -0.73 -3.05 -9.57
CA ARG A 99 -0.83 -2.57 -10.96
C ARG A 99 -0.76 -3.70 -11.98
N GLU A 100 0.02 -4.74 -11.71
CA GLU A 100 0.12 -5.95 -12.52
C GLU A 100 -1.05 -6.94 -12.31
N GLY A 101 -1.95 -6.67 -11.36
CA GLY A 101 -3.09 -7.55 -11.05
C GLY A 101 -2.69 -8.87 -10.36
N LYS A 102 -1.49 -8.96 -9.77
CA LYS A 102 -0.99 -10.16 -9.07
C LYS A 102 -1.72 -10.44 -7.76
N LEU A 103 -2.42 -9.45 -7.19
CA LEU A 103 -3.31 -9.65 -6.05
C LEU A 103 -4.70 -10.19 -6.45
N GLY A 104 -4.94 -10.39 -7.75
CA GLY A 104 -6.20 -10.86 -8.31
C GLY A 104 -6.90 -9.80 -9.15
N ARG A 105 -8.04 -10.15 -9.76
CA ARG A 105 -8.92 -9.16 -10.38
C ARG A 105 -9.65 -8.40 -9.27
N MET A 106 -9.19 -7.20 -8.96
CA MET A 106 -9.75 -6.36 -7.90
C MET A 106 -10.39 -5.14 -8.54
N THR A 107 -11.69 -4.96 -8.36
CA THR A 107 -12.37 -3.72 -8.73
C THR A 107 -12.38 -2.83 -7.48
N LEU A 108 -11.65 -1.71 -7.54
CA LEU A 108 -11.60 -0.72 -6.44
C LEU A 108 -12.76 0.28 -6.47
N GLU A 109 -13.55 0.28 -7.55
CA GLU A 109 -14.78 1.06 -7.69
C GLU A 109 -15.99 0.11 -7.68
N ARG A 110 -16.97 0.37 -6.82
CA ARG A 110 -18.28 -0.31 -6.89
C ARG A 110 -19.14 0.46 -7.91
N PRO A 111 -19.91 -0.21 -8.79
CA PRO A 111 -20.82 0.44 -9.73
C PRO A 111 -21.94 1.21 -9.03
#